data_AF-A0A496UR75-F1
#
_entry.id   AF-A0A496UR75-F1
#
_cell.length_a   1.000
_cell.length_b   1.000
_cell.length_c   1.000
_cell.angle_alpha   90.00
_cell.angle_beta   90.00
_cell.angle_gamma   90.00
#
_symmetry.space_group_name_H-M   'P 1'
#
loop_
_entity.id
_entity.type
_entity.pdbx_description
1 polymer ?
#
loop_
_entity_poly.entity_id
_entity_poly.type
_entity_poly.pdbx_seq_one_letter_code
_entity_poly.pdbx_strand_id
1 'polypeptide(L)'
;LAQNLMATAAGQRALLRGAAILGQELRLMDSADQRRATVAYLLQVLEGLVTGNTISASARRRAAELIPGVCSDALELRALGDDPRRAVARCDGMLVLVRTELRSSPRLHAARLQLALYQRDELGEAARAARQLEHMLLDLDLPTEGVALVRLTLGETYFADGDTARGRTVLTRLGRDTELRRAAGHAHFHLARLDLAGGHYATARDRFAACALDNPGASYANNALELGLLVAEELENPTGGPAVLDLYAPVVYYDLTRHPQRRRESLAVFVSTAAVMVDLRERQNLLERGRWELAELAAAAGDTARALDLFDTITHDHADGRYPAAALAATGRLHAASGRTDRARNALERLLAQYPDYLFADEIRDRLRSLL
;
A
#
# COMPACT_ATOMS: atom_id res chain seq x y z
N LEU A 1 5.18 20.57 35.49
CA LEU A 1 3.75 20.28 35.74
C LEU A 1 3.44 18.77 35.71
N ALA A 2 3.74 18.05 34.62
CA ALA A 2 3.42 16.61 34.51
C ALA A 2 4.02 15.75 35.64
N GLN A 3 5.26 16.00 36.05
CA GLN A 3 5.89 15.30 37.18
C GLN A 3 5.12 15.45 38.50
N ASN A 4 4.61 16.66 38.80
CA ASN A 4 3.81 16.90 40.00
C ASN A 4 2.46 16.17 39.93
N LEU A 5 1.85 16.09 38.74
CA LEU A 5 0.60 15.36 38.54
C LEU A 5 0.80 13.84 38.66
N MET A 6 1.96 13.31 38.23
CA MET A 6 2.28 11.88 38.36
C MET A 6 2.41 11.42 39.83
N ALA A 7 2.71 12.32 40.76
CA ALA A 7 2.87 11.98 42.18
C ALA A 7 1.55 11.64 42.91
N THR A 8 0.39 11.98 42.33
CA THR A 8 -0.92 11.73 42.97
C THR A 8 -1.82 10.88 42.09
N ALA A 9 -2.65 10.02 42.69
CA ALA A 9 -3.60 9.20 41.95
C ALA A 9 -4.63 10.03 41.14
N ALA A 10 -5.00 11.22 41.64
CA ALA A 10 -5.86 12.16 40.92
C ALA A 10 -5.17 12.71 39.66
N GLY A 11 -3.91 13.15 39.78
CA GLY A 11 -3.14 13.64 38.64
C GLY A 11 -2.82 12.55 37.62
N GLN A 12 -2.49 11.32 38.05
CA GLN A 12 -2.35 10.16 37.16
C GLN A 12 -3.60 9.91 36.32
N ARG A 13 -4.79 9.93 36.93
CA ARG A 13 -6.08 9.77 36.22
C ARG A 13 -6.35 10.92 35.24
N ALA A 14 -6.02 12.15 35.61
CA ALA A 14 -6.16 13.31 34.73
C ALA A 14 -5.25 13.21 33.50
N LEU A 15 -3.98 12.82 33.69
CA LEU A 15 -3.02 12.60 32.61
C LEU A 15 -3.49 11.49 31.66
N LEU A 16 -3.94 10.36 32.18
CA LEU A 16 -4.46 9.25 31.36
C LEU A 16 -5.69 9.65 30.54
N ARG A 17 -6.62 10.41 31.15
CA ARG A 17 -7.80 10.91 30.43
C ARG A 17 -7.40 11.89 29.34
N GLY A 18 -6.51 12.84 29.64
CA GLY A 18 -5.98 13.78 28.65
C GLY A 18 -5.26 13.06 27.51
N ALA A 19 -4.44 12.06 27.82
CA ALA A 19 -3.74 11.26 26.82
C ALA A 19 -4.69 10.47 25.92
N ALA A 20 -5.76 9.88 26.49
CA ALA A 20 -6.77 9.18 25.72
C ALA A 20 -7.53 10.10 24.76
N ILE A 21 -7.92 11.30 25.22
CA ILE A 21 -8.59 12.30 24.38
C ILE A 21 -7.66 12.78 23.27
N LEU A 22 -6.44 13.21 23.61
CA LEU A 22 -5.47 13.70 22.63
C LEU A 22 -5.07 12.62 21.61
N GLY A 23 -5.03 11.35 22.02
CA GLY A 23 -4.82 10.23 21.09
C GLY A 23 -5.94 10.08 20.06
N GLN A 24 -7.20 10.31 20.46
CA GLN A 24 -8.35 10.29 19.53
C GLN A 24 -8.33 11.50 18.58
N GLU A 25 -7.97 12.67 19.09
CA GLU A 25 -7.93 13.92 18.31
C GLU A 25 -6.73 13.99 17.35
N LEU A 26 -5.71 13.15 17.52
CA LEU A 26 -4.46 13.25 16.77
C LEU A 26 -4.66 13.22 15.24
N ARG A 27 -5.62 12.42 14.76
CA ARG A 27 -5.95 12.29 13.33
C ARG A 27 -6.77 13.47 12.79
N LEU A 28 -7.37 14.26 13.69
CA LEU A 28 -8.21 15.41 13.35
C LEU A 28 -7.40 16.73 13.33
N MET A 29 -6.16 16.70 13.79
CA MET A 29 -5.31 17.89 13.80
C MET A 29 -4.85 18.22 12.37
N ASP A 30 -5.05 19.46 11.93
CA ASP A 30 -4.67 19.88 10.57
C ASP A 30 -3.15 20.10 10.42
N SER A 31 -2.50 20.63 11.44
CA SER A 31 -1.08 20.99 11.40
C SER A 31 -0.16 19.80 11.72
N ALA A 32 0.82 19.54 10.84
CA ALA A 32 1.86 18.56 11.07
C ALA A 32 2.71 18.88 12.33
N ASP A 33 2.96 20.16 12.60
CA ASP A 33 3.70 20.60 13.78
C ASP A 33 2.93 20.32 15.07
N GLN A 34 1.61 20.56 15.04
CA GLN A 34 0.74 20.23 16.16
C GLN A 34 0.73 18.72 16.41
N ARG A 35 0.57 17.90 15.35
CA ARG A 35 0.64 16.43 15.47
C ARG A 35 1.96 15.96 16.05
N ARG A 36 3.09 16.50 15.57
CA ARG A 36 4.44 16.19 16.07
C ARG A 36 4.58 16.52 17.56
N ALA A 37 4.17 17.72 17.97
CA ALA A 37 4.22 18.14 19.36
C ALA A 37 3.32 17.27 20.26
N THR A 38 2.11 16.94 19.81
CA THR A 38 1.18 16.09 20.55
C THR A 38 1.70 14.66 20.69
N VAL A 39 2.23 14.05 19.64
CA VAL A 39 2.82 12.70 19.71
C VAL A 39 4.00 12.66 20.67
N ALA A 40 4.92 13.62 20.58
CA ALA A 40 6.06 13.71 21.48
C ALA A 40 5.62 13.82 22.95
N TYR A 41 4.65 14.70 23.22
CA TYR A 41 4.04 14.85 24.55
C TYR A 41 3.38 13.56 25.04
N LEU A 42 2.54 12.92 24.21
CA LEU A 42 1.84 11.69 24.56
C LEU A 42 2.81 10.56 24.92
N LEU A 43 3.82 10.32 24.08
CA LEU A 43 4.81 9.27 24.34
C LEU A 43 5.63 9.55 25.59
N GLN A 44 6.02 10.81 25.84
CA GLN A 44 6.74 11.17 27.05
C GLN A 44 5.89 10.96 28.32
N VAL A 45 4.63 11.39 28.31
CA VAL A 45 3.72 11.23 29.46
C VAL A 45 3.42 9.76 29.72
N LEU A 46 3.10 8.99 28.67
CA LEU A 46 2.77 7.58 28.81
C LEU A 46 3.98 6.75 29.26
N GLU A 47 5.18 7.04 28.75
CA GLU A 47 6.41 6.41 29.23
C GLU A 47 6.61 6.64 30.72
N GLY A 48 6.54 7.90 31.18
CA GLY A 48 6.69 8.24 32.60
C GLY A 48 5.65 7.57 33.50
N LEU A 49 4.42 7.39 33.00
CA LEU A 49 3.37 6.65 33.71
C LEU A 49 3.68 5.15 33.77
N VAL A 50 4.27 4.54 32.73
CA VAL A 50 4.60 3.11 32.72
C VAL A 50 5.85 2.81 33.58
N THR A 51 6.87 3.65 33.54
CA THR A 51 8.16 3.39 34.21
C THR A 51 8.24 3.92 35.65
N GLY A 52 7.26 4.74 36.08
CA GLY A 52 7.31 5.37 37.40
C GLY A 52 7.05 4.41 38.55
N ASN A 53 7.97 4.37 39.52
CA ASN A 53 7.87 3.50 40.71
C ASN A 53 6.72 3.85 41.66
N THR A 54 6.26 5.10 41.65
CA THR A 54 5.15 5.60 42.48
C THR A 54 3.79 5.52 41.78
N ILE A 55 3.75 5.00 40.55
CA ILE A 55 2.52 4.90 39.76
C ILE A 55 1.75 3.65 40.13
N SER A 56 0.45 3.79 40.36
CA SER A 56 -0.41 2.65 40.65
C SER A 56 -0.40 1.64 39.50
N ALA A 57 -0.44 0.34 39.81
CA ALA A 57 -0.45 -0.72 38.79
C ALA A 57 -1.59 -0.55 37.76
N SER A 58 -2.77 -0.09 38.21
CA SER A 58 -3.89 0.23 37.31
C SER A 58 -3.56 1.35 36.32
N ALA A 59 -2.90 2.42 36.79
CA ALA A 59 -2.49 3.52 35.93
C ALA A 59 -1.37 3.11 34.95
N ARG A 60 -0.40 2.30 35.40
CA ARG A 60 0.65 1.75 34.51
C ARG A 60 0.06 0.92 33.40
N ARG A 61 -0.83 -0.03 33.74
CA ARG A 61 -1.52 -0.87 32.77
C ARG A 61 -2.31 -0.05 31.75
N ARG A 62 -3.05 0.96 32.21
CA ARG A 62 -3.85 1.83 31.33
C ARG A 62 -3.00 2.72 30.44
N ALA A 63 -1.84 3.18 30.91
CA ALA A 63 -0.86 3.87 30.07
C ALA A 63 -0.31 2.93 28.98
N ALA A 64 0.07 1.71 29.35
CA ALA A 64 0.54 0.68 28.42
C ALA A 64 -0.53 0.31 27.36
N GLU A 65 -1.82 0.37 27.67
CA GLU A 65 -2.92 0.15 26.71
C GLU A 65 -3.05 1.25 25.64
N LEU A 66 -2.54 2.46 25.92
CA LEU A 66 -2.61 3.62 25.01
C LEU A 66 -1.38 3.71 24.08
N ILE A 67 -0.19 3.32 24.57
CA ILE A 67 1.08 3.45 23.84
C ILE A 67 1.04 2.84 22.42
N PRO A 68 0.50 1.63 22.19
CA PRO A 68 0.52 1.04 20.85
C PRO A 68 -0.27 1.86 19.84
N GLY A 69 -1.42 2.43 20.24
CA GLY A 69 -2.23 3.30 19.37
C GLY A 69 -1.45 4.55 18.97
N VAL A 70 -0.84 5.23 19.95
CA VAL A 70 -0.02 6.42 19.71
C VAL A 70 1.18 6.10 18.82
N CYS A 71 1.84 4.94 19.00
CA CYS A 71 2.95 4.53 18.13
C CYS A 71 2.50 4.27 16.69
N SER A 72 1.37 3.58 16.50
CA SER A 72 0.82 3.34 15.15
C SER A 72 0.49 4.65 14.45
N ASP A 73 -0.24 5.55 15.13
CA ASP A 73 -0.59 6.86 14.57
C ASP A 73 0.66 7.71 14.29
N ALA A 74 1.66 7.65 15.18
CA ALA A 74 2.90 8.38 15.01
C ALA A 74 3.69 7.95 13.76
N LEU A 75 3.72 6.65 13.46
CA LEU A 75 4.35 6.10 12.26
C LEU A 75 3.55 6.45 11.01
N GLU A 76 2.23 6.24 11.04
CA GLU A 76 1.32 6.52 9.92
C GLU A 76 1.35 8.01 9.51
N LEU A 77 1.32 8.90 10.50
CA LEU A 77 1.28 10.35 10.28
C LEU A 77 2.67 10.98 10.15
N ARG A 78 3.75 10.18 10.19
CA ARG A 78 5.15 10.64 10.20
C ARG A 78 5.40 11.73 11.25
N ALA A 79 4.83 11.55 12.44
CA ALA A 79 4.77 12.56 13.50
C ALA A 79 5.89 12.44 14.55
N LEU A 80 6.94 11.64 14.30
CA LEU A 80 8.09 11.44 15.20
C LEU A 80 9.37 12.15 14.74
N GLY A 81 9.20 13.31 14.11
CA GLY A 81 10.30 14.12 13.59
C GLY A 81 10.75 13.70 12.19
N ASP A 82 11.81 14.35 11.70
CA ASP A 82 12.26 14.22 10.30
C ASP A 82 13.22 13.04 10.08
N ASP A 83 13.58 12.30 11.14
CA ASP A 83 14.45 11.12 11.08
C ASP A 83 13.63 9.83 11.31
N PRO A 84 13.28 9.10 10.24
CA PRO A 84 12.50 7.86 10.32
C PRO A 84 13.16 6.78 11.19
N ARG A 85 14.49 6.75 11.30
CA ARG A 85 15.19 5.76 12.14
C ARG A 85 15.01 6.06 13.62
N ARG A 86 15.02 7.34 14.01
CA ARG A 86 14.70 7.76 15.38
C ARG A 86 13.25 7.45 15.73
N ALA A 87 12.32 7.64 14.79
CA ALA A 87 10.91 7.26 14.96
C ALA A 87 10.77 5.76 15.26
N VAL A 88 11.39 4.91 14.44
CA VAL A 88 11.40 3.45 14.64
C VAL A 88 12.01 3.08 15.99
N ALA A 89 13.17 3.62 16.33
CA ALA A 89 13.83 3.34 17.61
C ALA A 89 12.97 3.76 18.81
N ARG A 90 12.30 4.90 18.73
CA ARG A 90 11.40 5.39 19.78
C ARG A 90 10.18 4.49 19.95
N CYS A 91 9.51 4.14 18.86
CA CYS A 91 8.36 3.22 18.91
C CYS A 91 8.76 1.83 19.40
N ASP A 92 9.87 1.27 18.92
CA ASP A 92 10.36 -0.05 19.34
C ASP A 92 10.60 -0.09 20.86
N GLY A 93 11.31 0.91 21.40
CA GLY A 93 11.55 1.02 22.84
C GLY A 93 10.25 1.11 23.65
N MET A 94 9.27 1.88 23.17
CA MET A 94 7.95 2.00 23.82
C MET A 94 7.16 0.68 23.78
N LEU A 95 7.21 -0.06 22.67
CA LEU A 95 6.52 -1.36 22.55
C LEU A 95 7.18 -2.46 23.39
N VAL A 96 8.50 -2.40 23.60
CA VAL A 96 9.20 -3.27 24.55
C VAL A 96 8.69 -3.04 25.98
N LEU A 97 8.47 -1.78 26.39
CA LEU A 97 7.87 -1.45 27.69
C LEU A 97 6.43 -1.98 27.80
N VAL A 98 5.61 -1.83 26.75
CA VAL A 98 4.23 -2.35 26.77
C VAL A 98 4.21 -3.87 26.94
N ARG A 99 5.15 -4.58 26.31
CA ARG A 99 5.22 -6.05 26.40
C ARG A 99 5.45 -6.57 27.82
N THR A 100 6.08 -5.78 28.71
CA THR A 100 6.27 -6.22 30.11
C THR A 100 4.96 -6.19 30.90
N GLU A 101 4.04 -5.29 30.55
CA GLU A 101 2.75 -5.11 31.23
C GLU A 101 1.59 -5.85 30.53
N LEU A 102 1.63 -5.99 29.20
CA LEU A 102 0.50 -6.40 28.36
C LEU A 102 0.93 -7.32 27.21
N ARG A 103 1.40 -8.53 27.53
CA ARG A 103 1.93 -9.50 26.54
C ARG A 103 0.92 -9.85 25.43
N SER A 104 -0.31 -10.16 25.81
CA SER A 104 -1.38 -10.63 24.92
C SER A 104 -2.26 -9.52 24.33
N SER A 105 -1.79 -8.26 24.34
CA SER A 105 -2.60 -7.15 23.83
C SER A 105 -2.68 -7.15 22.31
N PRO A 106 -3.89 -7.24 21.70
CA PRO A 106 -4.04 -7.16 20.25
C PRO A 106 -3.48 -5.84 19.67
N ARG A 107 -3.58 -4.75 20.43
CA ARG A 107 -3.02 -3.45 20.04
C ARG A 107 -1.50 -3.46 19.99
N LEU A 108 -0.84 -4.19 20.90
CA LEU A 108 0.60 -4.37 20.88
C LEU A 108 1.04 -5.10 19.60
N HIS A 109 0.37 -6.20 19.25
CA HIS A 109 0.69 -6.95 18.03
C HIS A 109 0.47 -6.11 16.76
N ALA A 110 -0.64 -5.36 16.68
CA ALA A 110 -0.92 -4.46 15.58
C ALA A 110 0.16 -3.36 15.43
N ALA A 111 0.59 -2.74 16.52
CA ALA A 111 1.65 -1.72 16.48
C ALA A 111 3.01 -2.29 16.09
N ARG A 112 3.35 -3.51 16.55
CA ARG A 112 4.60 -4.19 16.14
C ARG A 112 4.59 -4.57 14.66
N LEU A 113 3.44 -4.95 14.12
CA LEU A 113 3.25 -5.17 12.69
C LEU A 113 3.44 -3.87 11.90
N GLN A 114 2.80 -2.77 12.34
CA GLN A 114 2.95 -1.46 11.70
C GLN A 114 4.40 -0.97 11.72
N LEU A 115 5.12 -1.20 12.82
CA LEU A 115 6.55 -0.90 12.92
C LEU A 115 7.38 -1.68 11.90
N ALA A 116 7.09 -2.97 11.71
CA ALA A 116 7.77 -3.80 10.70
C ALA A 116 7.46 -3.33 9.27
N LEU A 117 6.20 -2.98 8.98
CA LEU A 117 5.80 -2.39 7.70
C LEU A 117 6.54 -1.07 7.43
N TYR A 118 6.60 -0.19 8.43
CA TYR A 118 7.34 1.08 8.33
C TYR A 118 8.84 0.86 8.08
N GLN A 119 9.47 -0.09 8.78
CA GLN A 119 10.87 -0.45 8.52
C GLN A 119 11.08 -0.97 7.09
N ARG A 120 10.17 -1.78 6.57
CA ARG A 120 10.22 -2.29 5.20
C ARG A 120 10.05 -1.17 4.17
N ASP A 121 8.99 -0.38 4.31
CA ASP A 121 8.53 0.53 3.26
C ASP A 121 9.22 1.90 3.30
N GLU A 122 9.50 2.45 4.49
CA GLU A 122 10.08 3.79 4.64
C GLU A 122 11.60 3.76 4.82
N LEU A 123 12.15 2.73 5.48
CA LEU A 123 13.60 2.61 5.69
C LEU A 123 14.30 1.70 4.67
N GLY A 124 13.55 0.90 3.90
CA GLY A 124 14.13 -0.13 3.04
C GLY A 124 14.83 -1.25 3.83
N GLU A 125 14.52 -1.42 5.11
CA GLU A 125 15.14 -2.40 6.01
C GLU A 125 14.36 -3.72 6.04
N ALA A 126 14.03 -4.28 4.87
CA ALA A 126 13.18 -5.47 4.73
C ALA A 126 13.71 -6.69 5.54
N ALA A 127 15.01 -7.01 5.44
CA ALA A 127 15.62 -8.07 6.26
C ALA A 127 15.41 -7.89 7.78
N ARG A 128 15.44 -6.65 8.29
CA ARG A 128 15.21 -6.37 9.71
C ARG A 128 13.74 -6.57 10.08
N ALA A 129 12.84 -6.05 9.26
CA ALA A 129 11.40 -6.24 9.43
C ALA A 129 11.04 -7.73 9.43
N ALA A 130 11.63 -8.53 8.54
CA ALA A 130 11.42 -9.98 8.48
C ALA A 130 11.82 -10.68 9.79
N ARG A 131 13.01 -10.38 10.34
CA ARG A 131 13.45 -10.94 11.64
C ARG A 131 12.50 -10.57 12.78
N GLN A 132 11.98 -9.34 12.78
CA GLN A 132 11.00 -8.91 13.79
C GLN A 132 9.68 -9.70 13.69
N LEU A 133 9.18 -9.93 12.47
CA LEU A 133 7.97 -10.70 12.21
C LEU A 133 8.16 -12.20 12.53
N GLU A 134 9.32 -12.77 12.23
CA GLU A 134 9.68 -14.13 12.65
C GLU A 134 9.63 -14.26 14.17
N HIS A 135 10.19 -13.29 14.90
CA HIS A 135 10.13 -13.29 16.37
C HIS A 135 8.69 -13.12 16.90
N MET A 136 7.82 -12.39 16.19
CA MET A 136 6.39 -12.31 16.54
C MET A 136 5.68 -13.65 16.40
N LEU A 137 6.06 -14.50 15.43
CA LEU A 137 5.46 -15.83 15.27
C LEU A 137 5.87 -16.83 16.37
N LEU A 138 6.86 -16.50 17.20
CA LEU A 138 7.23 -17.27 18.39
C LEU A 138 6.39 -16.90 19.61
N ASP A 139 5.55 -15.86 19.51
CA ASP A 139 4.69 -15.40 20.58
C ASP A 139 3.42 -16.26 20.66
N LEU A 140 3.32 -17.07 21.72
CA LEU A 140 2.19 -17.98 21.94
C LEU A 140 0.88 -17.25 22.24
N ASP A 141 0.95 -15.96 22.60
CA ASP A 141 -0.22 -15.13 22.89
C ASP A 141 -0.83 -14.49 21.62
N LEU A 142 -0.21 -14.68 20.45
CA LEU A 142 -0.69 -14.12 19.19
C LEU A 142 -1.98 -14.84 18.75
N PRO A 143 -3.12 -14.13 18.57
CA PRO A 143 -4.36 -14.77 18.10
C PRO A 143 -4.20 -15.32 16.68
N THR A 144 -5.04 -16.28 16.30
CA THR A 144 -4.99 -16.95 14.98
C THR A 144 -5.02 -15.96 13.82
N GLU A 145 -5.87 -14.94 13.87
CA GLU A 145 -5.92 -13.87 12.86
C GLU A 145 -4.63 -13.05 12.83
N GLY A 146 -4.00 -12.83 13.99
CA GLY A 146 -2.70 -12.20 14.12
C GLY A 146 -1.58 -13.04 13.48
N VAL A 147 -1.60 -14.35 13.68
CA VAL A 147 -0.66 -15.29 13.02
C VAL A 147 -0.82 -15.21 11.50
N ALA A 148 -2.06 -15.18 11.00
CA ALA A 148 -2.36 -15.06 9.56
C ALA A 148 -1.75 -13.79 8.97
N LEU A 149 -1.99 -12.65 9.63
CA LEU A 149 -1.53 -11.35 9.19
C LEU A 149 0.01 -11.23 9.26
N VAL A 150 0.64 -11.71 10.33
CA VAL A 150 2.10 -11.74 10.45
C VAL A 150 2.72 -12.62 9.37
N ARG A 151 2.15 -13.79 9.06
CA ARG A 151 2.64 -14.67 7.98
C ARG A 151 2.51 -14.01 6.60
N LEU A 152 1.37 -13.37 6.32
CA LEU A 152 1.15 -12.63 5.09
C LEU A 152 2.21 -11.53 4.93
N THR A 153 2.35 -10.67 5.94
CA THR A 153 3.32 -9.57 5.92
C THR A 153 4.76 -10.07 5.88
N LEU A 154 5.08 -11.20 6.53
CA LEU A 154 6.40 -11.81 6.45
C LEU A 154 6.71 -12.28 5.03
N GLY A 155 5.75 -12.89 4.33
CA GLY A 155 5.90 -13.28 2.93
C GLY A 155 6.17 -12.09 2.01
N GLU A 156 5.39 -11.01 2.14
CA GLU A 156 5.63 -9.75 1.42
C GLU A 156 6.98 -9.13 1.75
N THR A 157 7.42 -9.22 3.01
CA THR A 157 8.69 -8.66 3.46
C THR A 157 9.87 -9.44 2.88
N TYR A 158 9.78 -10.77 2.78
CA TYR A 158 10.79 -11.54 2.06
C TYR A 158 10.84 -11.17 0.57
N PHE A 159 9.71 -10.89 -0.07
CA PHE A 159 9.72 -10.39 -1.44
C PHE A 159 10.43 -9.03 -1.55
N ALA A 160 10.13 -8.09 -0.65
CA ALA A 160 10.83 -6.81 -0.58
C ALA A 160 12.35 -6.95 -0.34
N ASP A 161 12.78 -8.01 0.36
CA ASP A 161 14.19 -8.35 0.60
C ASP A 161 14.84 -9.10 -0.58
N GLY A 162 14.07 -9.47 -1.60
CA GLY A 162 14.52 -10.28 -2.74
C GLY A 162 14.55 -11.80 -2.49
N ASP A 163 14.25 -12.26 -1.27
CA ASP A 163 14.16 -13.68 -0.92
C ASP A 163 12.82 -14.29 -1.33
N THR A 164 12.65 -14.43 -2.65
CA THR A 164 11.42 -14.98 -3.24
C THR A 164 11.15 -16.43 -2.83
N ALA A 165 12.18 -17.21 -2.50
CA ALA A 165 12.05 -18.61 -2.10
C ALA A 165 11.39 -18.74 -0.72
N ARG A 166 11.87 -17.97 0.28
CA ARG A 166 11.25 -17.95 1.61
C ARG A 166 9.87 -17.32 1.56
N GLY A 167 9.71 -16.22 0.82
CA GLY A 167 8.40 -15.59 0.60
C GLY A 167 7.38 -16.57 0.02
N ARG A 168 7.75 -17.30 -1.03
CA ARG A 168 6.90 -18.35 -1.63
C ARG A 168 6.55 -19.43 -0.62
N THR A 169 7.51 -19.90 0.17
CA THR A 169 7.28 -20.95 1.16
C THR A 169 6.25 -20.53 2.21
N VAL A 170 6.40 -19.33 2.78
CA VAL A 170 5.48 -18.81 3.80
C VAL A 170 4.08 -18.61 3.23
N LEU A 171 3.97 -17.95 2.06
CA LEU A 171 2.68 -17.66 1.46
C LEU A 171 1.98 -18.92 0.92
N THR A 172 2.72 -19.94 0.46
CA THR A 172 2.12 -21.21 0.03
C THR A 172 1.49 -21.94 1.21
N ARG A 173 2.13 -21.92 2.39
CA ARG A 173 1.54 -22.50 3.61
C ARG A 173 0.29 -21.74 4.04
N LEU A 174 0.32 -20.41 3.99
CA LEU A 174 -0.83 -19.57 4.32
C LEU A 174 -1.99 -19.75 3.31
N GLY A 175 -1.70 -19.84 2.01
CA GLY A 175 -2.72 -20.04 0.96
C GLY A 175 -3.49 -21.37 1.10
N ARG A 176 -2.87 -22.39 1.71
CA ARG A 176 -3.53 -23.68 1.97
C ARG A 176 -4.46 -23.66 3.19
N ASP A 177 -4.46 -22.57 3.96
CA ASP A 177 -5.25 -22.46 5.18
C ASP A 177 -6.69 -22.02 4.87
N THR A 178 -7.60 -22.99 4.83
CA THR A 178 -9.01 -22.75 4.51
C THR A 178 -9.78 -22.01 5.59
N GLU A 179 -9.29 -21.99 6.83
CA GLU A 179 -9.92 -21.26 7.93
C GLU A 179 -9.66 -19.75 7.79
N LEU A 180 -8.54 -19.39 7.16
CA LEU A 180 -8.07 -18.01 6.99
C LEU A 180 -8.30 -17.46 5.58
N ARG A 181 -9.48 -17.72 5.00
CA ARG A 181 -9.83 -17.41 3.59
C ARG A 181 -9.35 -16.04 3.09
N ARG A 182 -9.54 -14.96 3.87
CA ARG A 182 -9.10 -13.61 3.47
C ARG A 182 -7.58 -13.52 3.29
N ALA A 183 -6.83 -14.02 4.26
CA ALA A 183 -5.36 -14.01 4.23
C ALA A 183 -4.81 -15.00 3.20
N ALA A 184 -5.45 -16.17 3.07
CA ALA A 184 -5.12 -17.18 2.06
C ALA A 184 -5.30 -16.63 0.63
N GLY A 185 -6.43 -15.96 0.34
CA GLY A 185 -6.66 -15.32 -0.96
C GLY A 185 -5.63 -14.22 -1.26
N HIS A 186 -5.22 -13.44 -0.25
CA HIS A 186 -4.18 -12.42 -0.43
C HIS A 186 -2.80 -13.06 -0.68
N ALA A 187 -2.48 -14.15 0.02
CA ALA A 187 -1.27 -14.93 -0.24
C ALA A 187 -1.26 -15.49 -1.66
N HIS A 188 -2.38 -16.02 -2.15
CA HIS A 188 -2.51 -16.48 -3.53
C HIS A 188 -2.33 -15.36 -4.55
N PHE A 189 -2.83 -14.15 -4.28
CA PHE A 189 -2.62 -12.99 -5.16
C PHE A 189 -1.13 -12.69 -5.30
N HIS A 190 -0.39 -12.64 -4.19
CA HIS A 190 1.05 -12.42 -4.19
C HIS A 190 1.84 -13.54 -4.87
N LEU A 191 1.43 -14.80 -4.66
CA LEU A 191 2.05 -15.92 -5.34
C LEU A 191 1.75 -15.93 -6.85
N ALA A 192 0.57 -15.49 -7.28
CA ALA A 192 0.21 -15.37 -8.70
C ALA A 192 1.08 -14.32 -9.39
N ARG A 193 1.32 -13.18 -8.73
CA ARG A 193 2.27 -12.17 -9.19
C ARG A 193 3.69 -12.70 -9.28
N LEU A 194 4.12 -13.52 -8.31
CA LEU A 194 5.45 -14.14 -8.36
C LEU A 194 5.56 -15.16 -9.50
N ASP A 195 4.49 -15.91 -9.78
CA ASP A 195 4.44 -16.82 -10.93
C ASP A 195 4.50 -16.07 -12.26
N LEU A 196 3.80 -14.93 -12.38
CA LEU A 196 3.89 -14.04 -13.54
C LEU A 196 5.32 -13.51 -13.73
N ALA A 197 5.93 -13.01 -12.65
CA ALA A 197 7.31 -12.54 -12.66
C ALA A 197 8.33 -13.66 -13.01
N GLY A 198 8.00 -14.92 -12.71
CA GLY A 198 8.84 -16.09 -12.99
C GLY A 198 8.57 -16.77 -14.34
N GLY A 199 7.72 -16.20 -15.19
CA GLY A 199 7.40 -16.79 -16.51
C GLY A 199 6.38 -17.93 -16.47
N HIS A 200 5.75 -18.21 -15.32
CA HIS A 200 4.74 -19.27 -15.17
C HIS A 200 3.32 -18.75 -15.49
N TYR A 201 3.13 -18.25 -16.71
CA TYR A 201 1.95 -17.47 -17.10
C TYR A 201 0.61 -18.19 -16.93
N ALA A 202 0.52 -19.46 -17.37
CA ALA A 202 -0.71 -20.25 -17.19
C ALA A 202 -1.07 -20.41 -15.71
N THR A 203 -0.08 -20.71 -14.86
CA THR A 203 -0.28 -20.83 -13.41
C THR A 203 -0.66 -19.49 -12.77
N ALA A 204 -0.04 -18.39 -13.21
CA ALA A 204 -0.37 -17.06 -12.73
C ALA A 204 -1.82 -16.69 -13.09
N ARG A 205 -2.23 -16.89 -14.34
CA ARG A 205 -3.60 -16.66 -14.84
C ARG A 205 -4.62 -17.42 -13.98
N ASP A 206 -4.44 -18.72 -13.83
CA ASP A 206 -5.39 -19.58 -13.11
C ASP A 206 -5.50 -19.16 -11.64
N ARG A 207 -4.38 -18.80 -11.01
CA ARG A 207 -4.38 -18.33 -9.62
C ARG A 207 -5.01 -16.95 -9.46
N PHE A 208 -4.78 -16.02 -10.40
CA PHE A 208 -5.45 -14.72 -10.40
C PHE A 208 -6.97 -14.87 -10.50
N ALA A 209 -7.45 -15.73 -11.40
CA ALA A 209 -8.87 -16.03 -11.55
C ALA A 209 -9.47 -16.60 -10.26
N ALA A 210 -8.80 -17.59 -9.65
CA ALA A 210 -9.22 -18.16 -8.37
C ALA A 210 -9.31 -17.08 -7.27
N CYS A 211 -8.28 -16.23 -7.12
CA CYS A 211 -8.27 -15.14 -6.14
C CYS A 211 -9.47 -14.18 -6.28
N ALA A 212 -9.82 -13.80 -7.51
CA ALA A 212 -10.92 -12.89 -7.77
C ALA A 212 -12.29 -13.53 -7.48
N LEU A 213 -12.44 -14.82 -7.78
CA LEU A 213 -13.69 -15.57 -7.56
C LEU A 213 -13.91 -15.93 -6.09
N ASP A 214 -12.86 -16.29 -5.36
CA ASP A 214 -12.97 -16.75 -3.96
C ASP A 214 -13.37 -15.63 -3.00
N ASN A 215 -13.00 -14.37 -3.29
CA ASN A 215 -13.32 -13.23 -2.43
C ASN A 215 -13.47 -11.93 -3.25
N PRO A 216 -14.59 -11.76 -3.98
CA PRO A 216 -14.78 -10.62 -4.89
C PRO A 216 -14.84 -9.26 -4.18
N GLY A 217 -15.13 -9.23 -2.88
CA GLY A 217 -15.12 -8.01 -2.07
C GLY A 217 -13.74 -7.62 -1.52
N ALA A 218 -12.69 -8.40 -1.78
CA ALA A 218 -11.34 -8.07 -1.33
C ALA A 218 -10.76 -6.90 -2.12
N SER A 219 -9.94 -6.08 -1.47
CA SER A 219 -9.22 -4.97 -2.12
C SER A 219 -8.28 -5.43 -3.25
N TYR A 220 -7.81 -6.68 -3.21
CA TYR A 220 -6.99 -7.28 -4.27
C TYR A 220 -7.80 -7.91 -5.41
N ALA A 221 -9.11 -8.11 -5.27
CA ALA A 221 -9.90 -8.89 -6.22
C ALA A 221 -9.94 -8.24 -7.61
N ASN A 222 -10.14 -6.92 -7.68
CA ASN A 222 -10.14 -6.19 -8.95
C ASN A 222 -8.78 -6.26 -9.65
N ASN A 223 -7.69 -6.09 -8.90
CA ASN A 223 -6.33 -6.21 -9.44
C ASN A 223 -6.03 -7.63 -9.91
N ALA A 224 -6.51 -8.65 -9.16
CA ALA A 224 -6.37 -10.05 -9.55
C ALA A 224 -7.12 -10.33 -10.85
N LEU A 225 -8.37 -9.88 -10.96
CA LEU A 225 -9.18 -10.03 -12.17
C LEU A 225 -8.53 -9.34 -13.37
N GLU A 226 -8.11 -8.08 -13.21
CA GLU A 226 -7.46 -7.30 -14.25
C GLU A 226 -6.19 -7.99 -14.76
N LEU A 227 -5.28 -8.39 -13.86
CA LEU A 227 -4.04 -9.07 -14.23
C LEU A 227 -4.30 -10.46 -14.83
N GLY A 228 -5.25 -11.22 -14.28
CA GLY A 228 -5.62 -12.53 -14.80
C GLY A 228 -6.15 -12.45 -16.23
N LEU A 229 -7.02 -11.46 -16.50
CA LEU A 229 -7.54 -11.19 -17.85
C LEU A 229 -6.44 -10.73 -18.80
N LEU A 230 -5.58 -9.81 -18.38
CA LEU A 230 -4.46 -9.34 -19.20
C LEU A 230 -3.53 -10.50 -19.60
N VAL A 231 -3.21 -11.40 -18.67
CA VAL A 231 -2.39 -12.59 -18.98
C VAL A 231 -3.13 -13.53 -19.92
N ALA A 232 -4.43 -13.76 -19.71
CA ALA A 232 -5.22 -14.63 -20.58
C ALA A 232 -5.28 -14.10 -22.02
N GLU A 233 -5.62 -12.82 -22.19
CA GLU A 233 -5.73 -12.17 -23.49
C GLU A 233 -4.39 -12.09 -24.20
N GLU A 234 -3.31 -11.81 -23.46
CA GLU A 234 -1.97 -11.76 -24.05
C GLU A 234 -1.51 -13.14 -24.55
N LEU A 235 -1.85 -14.22 -23.83
CA LEU A 235 -1.56 -15.58 -24.29
C LEU A 235 -2.35 -15.98 -25.54
N GLU A 236 -3.51 -15.36 -25.77
CA GLU A 236 -4.38 -15.58 -26.94
C GLU A 236 -4.13 -14.57 -28.07
N ASN A 237 -3.30 -13.55 -27.83
CA ASN A 237 -3.01 -12.50 -28.79
C ASN A 237 -2.12 -13.03 -29.93
N PRO A 238 -2.57 -12.97 -31.20
CA PRO A 238 -1.84 -13.53 -32.35
C PRO A 238 -0.52 -12.80 -32.63
N THR A 239 -0.38 -11.57 -32.18
CA THR A 239 0.82 -10.72 -32.38
C THR A 239 1.59 -10.48 -31.08
N GLY A 240 1.10 -11.06 -29.99
CA GLY A 240 1.63 -10.96 -28.66
C GLY A 240 2.17 -12.30 -28.15
N GLY A 241 1.79 -12.65 -26.92
CA GLY A 241 2.08 -13.96 -26.33
C GLY A 241 3.17 -13.94 -25.28
N PRO A 242 3.79 -15.10 -24.99
CA PRO A 242 4.79 -15.23 -23.94
C PRO A 242 5.94 -14.23 -24.02
N ALA A 243 6.39 -13.87 -25.24
CA ALA A 243 7.48 -12.92 -25.42
C ALA A 243 7.14 -11.49 -24.94
N VAL A 244 5.89 -11.06 -25.06
CA VAL A 244 5.45 -9.75 -24.54
C VAL A 244 5.29 -9.83 -23.02
N LEU A 245 4.80 -10.96 -22.50
CA LEU A 245 4.74 -11.21 -21.06
C LEU A 245 6.14 -11.27 -20.41
N ASP A 246 7.14 -11.79 -21.12
CA ASP A 246 8.54 -11.81 -20.68
C ASP A 246 9.08 -10.39 -20.49
N LEU A 247 8.70 -9.45 -21.37
CA LEU A 247 9.06 -8.04 -21.22
C LEU A 247 8.36 -7.38 -20.03
N TYR A 248 7.13 -7.80 -19.71
CA TYR A 248 6.35 -7.24 -18.59
C TYR A 248 6.73 -7.86 -17.23
N ALA A 249 7.20 -9.11 -17.21
CA ALA A 249 7.55 -9.82 -15.98
C ALA A 249 8.53 -9.06 -15.05
N PRO A 250 9.59 -8.40 -15.55
CA PRO A 250 10.45 -7.54 -14.73
C PRO A 250 9.72 -6.39 -14.03
N VAL A 251 8.68 -5.80 -14.66
CA VAL A 251 7.85 -4.76 -14.03
C VAL A 251 7.18 -5.31 -12.78
N VAL A 252 6.57 -6.49 -12.90
CA VAL A 252 5.88 -7.17 -11.79
C VAL A 252 6.87 -7.58 -10.70
N TYR A 253 8.05 -8.08 -11.09
CA TYR A 253 9.12 -8.44 -10.17
C TYR A 253 9.57 -7.23 -9.34
N TYR A 254 9.95 -6.12 -9.98
CA TYR A 254 10.43 -4.94 -9.25
C TYR A 254 9.35 -4.24 -8.44
N ASP A 255 8.07 -4.38 -8.80
CA ASP A 255 6.97 -3.95 -7.93
C ASP A 255 6.87 -4.84 -6.68
N LEU A 256 6.95 -6.18 -6.83
CA LEU A 256 6.93 -7.13 -5.71
C LEU A 256 8.11 -6.93 -4.76
N THR A 257 9.30 -6.67 -5.30
CA THR A 257 10.52 -6.49 -4.50
C THR A 257 10.78 -5.03 -4.08
N ARG A 258 9.77 -4.15 -4.20
CA ARG A 258 9.83 -2.75 -3.75
C ARG A 258 11.02 -1.97 -4.29
N HIS A 259 11.31 -2.12 -5.58
CA HIS A 259 12.34 -1.35 -6.29
C HIS A 259 11.69 -0.36 -7.28
N PRO A 260 11.12 0.77 -6.81
CA PRO A 260 10.28 1.65 -7.63
C PRO A 260 11.02 2.24 -8.83
N GLN A 261 12.31 2.55 -8.68
CA GLN A 261 13.12 3.08 -9.78
C GLN A 261 13.35 2.02 -10.87
N ARG A 262 13.73 0.79 -10.49
CA ARG A 262 13.90 -0.31 -11.44
C ARG A 262 12.59 -0.74 -12.09
N ARG A 263 11.48 -0.66 -11.35
CA ARG A 263 10.13 -0.85 -11.91
C ARG A 263 9.85 0.16 -13.00
N ARG A 264 10.09 1.45 -12.75
CA ARG A 264 9.91 2.53 -13.74
C ARG A 264 10.76 2.30 -15.00
N GLU A 265 12.03 1.95 -14.81
CA GLU A 265 12.95 1.66 -15.91
C GLU A 265 12.47 0.46 -16.73
N SER A 266 12.11 -0.65 -16.07
CA SER A 266 11.60 -1.84 -16.73
C SER A 266 10.29 -1.59 -17.47
N LEU A 267 9.43 -0.76 -16.90
CA LEU A 267 8.17 -0.38 -17.53
C LEU A 267 8.38 0.46 -18.80
N ALA A 268 9.36 1.38 -18.78
CA ALA A 268 9.73 2.14 -19.97
C ALA A 268 10.33 1.23 -21.06
N VAL A 269 11.15 0.25 -20.67
CA VAL A 269 11.68 -0.77 -21.59
C VAL A 269 10.55 -1.62 -22.18
N PHE A 270 9.62 -2.09 -21.34
CA PHE A 270 8.45 -2.83 -21.77
C PHE A 270 7.65 -2.05 -22.83
N VAL A 271 7.24 -0.82 -22.51
CA VAL A 271 6.41 0.01 -23.41
C VAL A 271 7.11 0.26 -24.74
N SER A 272 8.39 0.64 -24.72
CA SER A 272 9.13 0.95 -25.94
C SER A 272 9.40 -0.29 -26.81
N THR A 273 9.71 -1.43 -26.19
CA THR A 273 10.03 -2.66 -26.92
C THR A 273 8.76 -3.33 -27.46
N ALA A 274 7.72 -3.47 -26.63
CA ALA A 274 6.48 -4.11 -27.02
C ALA A 274 5.77 -3.34 -28.16
N ALA A 275 5.81 -2.01 -28.16
CA ALA A 275 5.23 -1.19 -29.23
C ALA A 275 5.84 -1.44 -30.62
N VAL A 276 7.06 -1.97 -30.70
CA VAL A 276 7.71 -2.34 -31.97
C VAL A 276 7.47 -3.82 -32.32
N MET A 277 7.16 -4.66 -31.33
CA MET A 277 6.98 -6.10 -31.51
C MET A 277 5.58 -6.49 -32.00
N VAL A 278 4.55 -5.76 -31.57
CA VAL A 278 3.15 -6.14 -31.78
C VAL A 278 2.53 -5.40 -32.96
N ASP A 279 1.49 -5.97 -33.59
CA ASP A 279 0.68 -5.24 -34.56
C ASP A 279 -0.33 -4.37 -33.82
N LEU A 280 -0.17 -3.04 -33.91
CA LEU A 280 -1.08 -2.09 -33.28
C LEU A 280 -2.49 -2.09 -33.88
N ARG A 281 -2.74 -2.84 -34.96
CA ARG A 281 -4.11 -3.09 -35.47
C ARG A 281 -4.87 -4.12 -34.64
N GLU A 282 -4.16 -4.99 -33.94
CA GLU A 282 -4.73 -5.94 -32.99
C GLU A 282 -4.86 -5.28 -31.61
N ARG A 283 -5.73 -5.83 -30.74
CA ARG A 283 -5.90 -5.30 -29.38
C ARG A 283 -4.66 -5.60 -28.53
N GLN A 284 -4.01 -4.56 -28.00
CA GLN A 284 -2.79 -4.68 -27.20
C GLN A 284 -3.01 -4.29 -25.74
N ASN A 285 -3.93 -4.97 -25.05
CA ASN A 285 -4.36 -4.59 -23.70
C ASN A 285 -3.20 -4.51 -22.68
N LEU A 286 -2.17 -5.36 -22.81
CA LEU A 286 -1.01 -5.32 -21.91
C LEU A 286 -0.08 -4.13 -22.21
N LEU A 287 0.14 -3.80 -23.48
CA LEU A 287 0.89 -2.59 -23.87
C LEU A 287 0.16 -1.33 -23.40
N GLU A 288 -1.16 -1.31 -23.59
CA GLU A 288 -2.04 -0.24 -23.13
C GLU A 288 -1.93 -0.04 -21.61
N ARG A 289 -2.04 -1.14 -20.84
CA ARG A 289 -1.79 -1.14 -19.39
C ARG A 289 -0.44 -0.54 -19.04
N GLY A 290 0.63 -0.97 -19.73
CA GLY A 290 1.98 -0.48 -19.45
C GLY A 290 2.14 1.01 -19.72
N ARG A 291 1.53 1.53 -20.80
CA ARG A 291 1.48 2.96 -21.10
C ARG A 291 0.73 3.72 -20.02
N TRP A 292 -0.42 3.21 -19.56
CA TRP A 292 -1.20 3.80 -18.47
C TRP A 292 -0.37 3.90 -17.18
N GLU A 293 0.25 2.80 -16.76
CA GLU A 293 1.10 2.79 -15.56
C GLU A 293 2.29 3.76 -15.67
N LEU A 294 2.90 3.87 -16.86
CA LEU A 294 4.04 4.75 -17.08
C LEU A 294 3.61 6.23 -17.07
N ALA A 295 2.43 6.53 -17.61
CA ALA A 295 1.85 7.86 -17.60
C ALA A 295 1.53 8.32 -16.16
N GLU A 296 0.93 7.44 -15.36
CA GLU A 296 0.65 7.71 -13.93
C GLU A 296 1.96 7.94 -13.15
N LEU A 297 3.01 7.14 -13.41
CA LEU A 297 4.33 7.37 -12.80
C LEU A 297 4.98 8.69 -13.22
N ALA A 298 4.80 9.12 -14.48
CA ALA A 298 5.29 10.40 -14.97
C ALA A 298 4.51 11.56 -14.31
N ALA A 299 3.18 11.46 -14.23
CA ALA A 299 2.32 12.44 -13.58
C ALA A 299 2.68 12.61 -12.09
N ALA A 300 2.86 11.49 -11.37
CA ALA A 300 3.27 11.50 -9.96
C ALA A 300 4.67 12.11 -9.75
N ALA A 301 5.56 12.03 -10.75
CA ALA A 301 6.88 12.67 -10.74
C ALA A 301 6.85 14.15 -11.16
N GLY A 302 5.68 14.71 -11.51
CA GLY A 302 5.54 16.08 -12.01
C GLY A 302 5.95 16.25 -13.48
N ASP A 303 6.26 15.17 -14.20
CA ASP A 303 6.53 15.19 -15.64
C ASP A 303 5.21 15.20 -16.43
N THR A 304 4.48 16.30 -16.30
CA THR A 304 3.15 16.49 -16.91
C THR A 304 3.20 16.37 -18.43
N ALA A 305 4.29 16.80 -19.07
CA ALA A 305 4.43 16.74 -20.52
C ALA A 305 4.47 15.28 -21.01
N ARG A 306 5.32 14.45 -20.41
CA ARG A 306 5.42 13.03 -20.74
C ARG A 306 4.14 12.26 -20.40
N ALA A 307 3.51 12.58 -19.27
CA ALA A 307 2.25 11.95 -18.88
C ALA A 307 1.16 12.20 -19.93
N LEU A 308 1.01 13.45 -20.40
CA LEU A 308 0.06 13.83 -21.43
C LEU A 308 0.34 13.13 -22.77
N ASP A 309 1.61 13.03 -23.17
CA ASP A 309 2.02 12.34 -24.40
C ASP A 309 1.64 10.84 -24.37
N LEU A 310 1.88 10.17 -23.24
CA LEU A 310 1.49 8.77 -23.06
C LEU A 310 -0.02 8.58 -23.02
N PHE A 311 -0.76 9.46 -22.35
CA PHE A 311 -2.23 9.40 -22.35
C PHE A 311 -2.82 9.65 -23.74
N ASP A 312 -2.28 10.60 -24.51
CA ASP A 312 -2.72 10.87 -25.89
C ASP A 312 -2.47 9.64 -26.78
N THR A 313 -1.29 9.03 -26.66
CA THR A 313 -0.95 7.77 -27.33
C THR A 313 -1.93 6.64 -27.03
N ILE A 314 -2.39 6.48 -25.78
CA ILE A 314 -3.42 5.48 -25.42
C ILE A 314 -4.72 5.76 -26.18
N THR A 315 -5.16 7.02 -26.19
CA THR A 315 -6.43 7.40 -26.84
C THR A 315 -6.38 7.33 -28.36
N HIS A 316 -5.19 7.46 -28.96
CA HIS A 316 -5.00 7.37 -30.40
C HIS A 316 -4.85 5.93 -30.86
N ASP A 317 -3.91 5.18 -30.28
CA ASP A 317 -3.55 3.85 -30.74
C ASP A 317 -4.61 2.80 -30.35
N HIS A 318 -5.31 3.00 -29.23
CA HIS A 318 -6.19 1.99 -28.62
C HIS A 318 -7.57 2.55 -28.32
N ALA A 319 -8.20 3.28 -29.25
CA ALA A 319 -9.48 3.96 -28.99
C ALA A 319 -10.61 3.02 -28.47
N ASP A 320 -10.59 1.74 -28.84
CA ASP A 320 -11.55 0.73 -28.35
C ASP A 320 -11.01 -0.13 -27.17
N GLY A 321 -9.91 0.31 -26.56
CA GLY A 321 -9.21 -0.34 -25.46
C GLY A 321 -9.85 -0.11 -24.09
N ARG A 322 -9.16 -0.54 -23.02
CA ARG A 322 -9.68 -0.49 -21.64
C ARG A 322 -9.44 0.86 -20.95
N TYR A 323 -8.39 1.58 -21.35
CA TYR A 323 -7.90 2.80 -20.72
C TYR A 323 -8.16 4.12 -21.47
N PRO A 324 -8.72 4.23 -22.70
CA PRO A 324 -8.83 5.53 -23.36
C PRO A 324 -9.70 6.52 -22.59
N ALA A 325 -10.84 6.07 -22.05
CA ALA A 325 -11.70 6.90 -21.23
C ALA A 325 -10.98 7.39 -19.95
N ALA A 326 -10.25 6.49 -19.28
CA ALA A 326 -9.44 6.85 -18.11
C ALA A 326 -8.30 7.82 -18.46
N ALA A 327 -7.67 7.66 -19.64
CA ALA A 327 -6.62 8.52 -20.16
C ALA A 327 -7.14 9.93 -20.49
N LEU A 328 -8.32 10.06 -21.09
CA LEU A 328 -8.98 11.36 -21.30
C LEU A 328 -9.35 12.02 -19.97
N ALA A 329 -9.86 11.25 -19.00
CA ALA A 329 -10.15 11.77 -17.68
C ALA A 329 -8.87 12.32 -17.01
N ALA A 330 -7.79 11.53 -17.00
CA ALA A 330 -6.49 11.91 -16.45
C ALA A 330 -5.89 13.14 -17.15
N THR A 331 -5.98 13.19 -18.48
CA THR A 331 -5.59 14.35 -19.30
C THR A 331 -6.34 15.62 -18.87
N GLY A 332 -7.66 15.52 -18.72
CA GLY A 332 -8.48 16.61 -18.22
C GLY A 332 -8.06 17.07 -16.81
N ARG A 333 -7.74 16.12 -15.92
CA ARG A 333 -7.25 16.45 -14.57
C ARG A 333 -5.92 17.20 -14.60
N LEU A 334 -4.95 16.72 -15.38
CA LEU A 334 -3.62 17.32 -15.49
C LEU A 334 -3.66 18.72 -16.10
N HIS A 335 -4.49 18.94 -17.12
CA HIS A 335 -4.70 20.26 -17.69
C HIS A 335 -5.34 21.24 -16.69
N ALA A 336 -6.37 20.79 -15.96
CA ALA A 336 -7.00 21.62 -14.94
C ALA A 336 -6.00 21.99 -13.82
N ALA A 337 -5.23 21.02 -13.33
CA ALA A 337 -4.19 21.26 -12.32
C ALA A 337 -3.09 22.22 -12.80
N SER A 338 -2.85 22.28 -14.11
CA SER A 338 -1.88 23.20 -14.74
C SER A 338 -2.49 24.56 -15.15
N GLY A 339 -3.73 24.86 -14.76
CA GLY A 339 -4.43 26.10 -15.13
C GLY A 339 -4.84 26.20 -16.61
N ARG A 340 -4.80 25.09 -17.36
CA ARG A 340 -5.15 25.04 -18.79
C ARG A 340 -6.62 24.64 -18.97
N THR A 341 -7.52 25.50 -18.48
CA THR A 341 -8.96 25.23 -18.39
C THR A 341 -9.60 24.80 -19.72
N ASP A 342 -9.30 25.46 -20.83
CA ASP A 342 -9.90 25.11 -22.12
C ASP A 342 -9.45 23.72 -22.62
N ARG A 343 -8.19 23.35 -22.39
CA ARG A 343 -7.70 22.01 -22.74
C ARG A 343 -8.30 20.94 -21.84
N ALA A 344 -8.47 21.26 -20.55
CA ALA A 344 -9.16 20.38 -19.62
C ALA A 344 -10.60 20.13 -20.08
N ARG A 345 -11.33 21.21 -20.39
CA ARG A 345 -12.71 21.14 -20.91
C ARG A 345 -12.79 20.27 -22.16
N ASN A 346 -11.95 20.52 -23.15
CA ASN A 346 -11.93 19.77 -24.40
C ASN A 346 -11.70 18.26 -24.18
N ALA A 347 -10.76 17.87 -23.30
CA ALA A 347 -10.50 16.46 -23.00
C ALA A 347 -11.71 15.78 -22.33
N LEU A 348 -12.37 16.46 -21.40
CA LEU A 348 -13.55 15.94 -20.70
C LEU A 348 -14.80 15.89 -21.60
N GLU A 349 -14.96 16.85 -22.51
CA GLU A 349 -16.02 16.82 -23.54
C GLU A 349 -15.80 15.67 -24.51
N ARG A 350 -14.56 15.46 -24.98
CA ARG A 350 -14.19 14.29 -25.80
C ARG A 350 -14.50 12.98 -25.09
N LEU A 351 -14.20 12.88 -23.80
CA LEU A 351 -14.52 11.69 -22.99
C LEU A 351 -16.02 11.39 -23.03
N LEU A 352 -16.87 12.37 -22.74
CA LEU A 352 -18.32 12.17 -22.71
C LEU A 352 -18.91 11.89 -24.09
N ALA A 353 -18.33 12.46 -25.15
CA ALA A 353 -18.77 12.24 -26.52
C ALA A 353 -18.39 10.85 -27.05
N GLN A 354 -17.18 10.38 -26.76
CA GLN A 354 -16.64 9.11 -27.26
C GLN A 354 -17.01 7.92 -26.37
N TYR A 355 -17.14 8.12 -25.05
CA TYR A 355 -17.38 7.07 -24.06
C TYR A 355 -18.59 7.44 -23.17
N PRO A 356 -19.81 7.48 -23.73
CA PRO A 356 -21.00 7.92 -22.99
C PRO A 356 -21.33 7.03 -21.78
N ASP A 357 -20.91 5.76 -21.82
CA ASP A 357 -21.11 4.77 -20.76
C ASP A 357 -19.96 4.71 -19.73
N TYR A 358 -19.07 5.71 -19.73
CA TYR A 358 -17.99 5.78 -18.75
C TYR A 358 -18.57 5.83 -17.32
N LEU A 359 -18.10 4.92 -16.45
CA LEU A 359 -18.62 4.69 -15.10
C LEU A 359 -18.73 5.97 -14.25
N PHE A 360 -17.85 6.95 -14.48
CA PHE A 360 -17.79 8.20 -13.72
C PHE A 360 -18.32 9.42 -14.51
N ALA A 361 -19.18 9.23 -15.52
CA ALA A 361 -19.67 10.31 -16.38
C ALA A 361 -20.30 11.49 -15.60
N ASP A 362 -21.00 11.23 -14.50
CA ASP A 362 -21.60 12.28 -13.66
C ASP A 362 -20.54 13.15 -12.95
N GLU A 363 -19.49 12.53 -12.40
CA GLU A 363 -18.36 13.27 -11.82
C GLU A 363 -17.65 14.12 -12.88
N ILE A 364 -17.55 13.62 -14.12
CA ILE A 364 -16.98 14.37 -15.23
C ILE A 364 -17.86 15.57 -15.61
N ARG A 365 -19.19 15.43 -15.60
CA ARG A 365 -20.13 16.55 -15.82
C ARG A 365 -20.01 17.60 -14.71
N ASP A 366 -19.90 17.17 -13.46
CA ASP A 366 -19.70 18.08 -12.31
C ASP A 366 -18.40 18.86 -12.44
N ARG A 367 -17.33 18.17 -12.85
CA ARG A 367 -16.04 18.80 -13.10
C ARG A 367 -16.06 19.75 -14.30
N LEU A 368 -16.79 19.44 -15.36
CA LEU A 368 -16.98 20.36 -16.48
C LEU A 368 -17.68 21.65 -16.04
N ARG A 369 -18.71 21.54 -15.18
CA ARG A 369 -19.42 22.71 -14.63
C ARG A 369 -18.53 23.59 -13.77
N SER A 370 -17.56 23.02 -13.04
CA SER A 370 -16.63 23.82 -12.23
C SER A 370 -15.49 24.47 -13.03
N LEU A 371 -15.35 24.13 -14.31
CA LEU A 371 -14.40 24.74 -15.25
C LEU A 371 -15.04 25.85 -16.11
N LEU A 372 -16.33 26.15 -15.91
CA LEU A 372 -17.04 27.30 -16.49
C LEU A 372 -16.95 28.49 -15.55
#